data_AF-F6V445-F1
#
_entry.id   AF-F6V445-F1
#
_cell.length_a   1.000
_cell.length_b   1.000
_cell.length_c   1.000
_cell.angle_alpha   90.00
_cell.angle_beta   90.00
_cell.angle_gamma   90.00
#
_symmetry.space_group_name_H-M   'P 1'
#
loop_
_entity.id
_entity.type
_entity.pdbx_description
1 polymer ?
#
loop_
_entity_poly.entity_id
_entity_poly.type
_entity_poly.pdbx_seq_one_letter_code
_entity_poly.pdbx_strand_id
1 'polypeptide(L)'
;MAMEMRLPVARKPLSESLGRESKKHLVVPGDTITTDTGFMRGHGTYMGEEKLIASVAGSVERVNKLICVKALKTRYNGEVGDIVVGRITEVQQKRWKVETNSRLDSVLLLSSMNLPGGELRRRSAEDELAMRGFLQEGDLISAEVQAVFSDGAVSLHTRSLKYGKLGQGVLVQVSPSLVKRQKTHFHDLPCGASVILGNNGFIWIYPTPEHKEEDAGGFIANLEPVSLADREVISRLRNCIVSLVTQRMMLYDTSILYCYEASLPHPIKDILKPEIMEEIVLETRQRLLEQEG
;
A
#
# COMPACT_ATOMS: atom_id res chain seq x y z
N MET A 1 26.73 23.33 -5.73
CA MET A 1 25.30 23.21 -6.09
C MET A 1 25.24 22.87 -7.57
N ALA A 2 24.59 21.76 -7.94
CA ALA A 2 24.37 21.38 -9.34
C ALA A 2 22.90 21.67 -9.66
N MET A 3 22.65 22.63 -10.55
CA MET A 3 21.32 22.98 -11.04
C MET A 3 21.24 22.56 -12.50
N GLU A 4 20.30 21.66 -12.81
CA GLU A 4 20.09 21.14 -14.16
C GLU A 4 18.70 21.54 -14.61
N MET A 5 18.60 22.31 -15.69
CA MET A 5 17.33 22.68 -16.31
C MET A 5 17.17 21.89 -17.60
N ARG A 6 15.99 21.31 -17.81
CA ARG A 6 15.67 20.54 -19.02
C ARG A 6 14.31 20.91 -19.57
N LEU A 7 14.16 20.81 -20.89
CA LEU A 7 12.89 20.95 -21.58
C LEU A 7 12.03 19.70 -21.35
N PRO A 8 10.69 19.82 -21.29
CA PRO A 8 9.80 18.68 -21.21
C PRO A 8 9.86 17.89 -22.53
N VAL A 9 10.15 16.59 -22.42
CA VAL A 9 10.19 15.67 -23.56
C VAL A 9 8.83 14.98 -23.72
N ALA A 10 8.39 14.76 -24.96
CA ALA A 10 7.16 14.04 -25.24
C ALA A 10 7.25 12.59 -24.73
N ARG A 11 6.16 12.10 -24.11
CA ARG A 11 6.09 10.72 -23.64
C ARG A 11 5.91 9.77 -24.83
N LYS A 12 6.59 8.62 -24.80
CA LYS A 12 6.32 7.50 -25.70
C LYS A 12 5.04 6.78 -25.20
N PRO A 13 3.91 6.86 -25.91
CA PRO A 13 2.62 6.42 -25.38
C PRO A 13 2.41 4.90 -25.45
N LEU A 14 3.03 4.24 -26.44
CA LEU A 14 2.95 2.79 -26.61
C LEU A 14 4.18 2.15 -25.99
N SER A 15 3.95 1.16 -25.13
CA SER A 15 5.01 0.27 -24.66
C SER A 15 5.32 -0.77 -25.75
N GLU A 16 5.78 -0.33 -26.91
CA GLU A 16 6.20 -1.21 -28.01
C GLU A 16 7.30 -2.17 -27.57
N SER A 17 8.11 -1.77 -26.59
CA SER A 17 9.13 -2.59 -25.93
C SER A 17 8.61 -3.87 -25.30
N LEU A 18 7.29 -3.97 -25.05
CA LEU A 18 6.71 -5.08 -24.28
C LEU A 18 5.92 -6.09 -25.10
N GLY A 19 5.65 -5.85 -26.40
CA GLY A 19 5.12 -6.82 -27.36
C GLY A 19 3.95 -7.72 -26.89
N ARG A 20 3.23 -7.36 -25.83
CA ARG A 20 2.22 -8.21 -25.19
C ARG A 20 0.86 -7.85 -25.74
N GLU A 21 0.35 -8.67 -26.65
CA GLU A 21 -1.09 -8.71 -26.92
C GLU A 21 -1.81 -9.22 -25.66
N SER A 22 -2.33 -8.31 -24.85
CA SER A 22 -3.11 -8.71 -23.69
C SER A 22 -4.46 -9.25 -24.16
N LYS A 23 -4.70 -10.55 -24.00
CA LYS A 23 -6.03 -11.20 -24.15
C LYS A 23 -7.05 -10.76 -23.08
N LYS A 24 -6.92 -9.55 -22.53
CA LYS A 24 -7.81 -9.01 -21.50
C LYS A 24 -8.97 -8.29 -22.18
N HIS A 25 -10.19 -8.65 -21.80
CA HIS A 25 -11.39 -7.98 -22.26
C HIS A 25 -11.51 -6.62 -21.56
N LEU A 26 -11.10 -5.56 -22.25
CA LEU A 26 -11.18 -4.18 -21.79
C LEU A 26 -12.55 -3.61 -22.10
N VAL A 27 -13.08 -2.85 -21.15
CA VAL A 27 -14.38 -2.18 -21.27
C VAL A 27 -14.29 -0.74 -20.81
N VAL A 28 -15.15 0.10 -21.37
CA VAL A 28 -15.40 1.47 -20.95
C VAL A 28 -16.81 1.61 -20.37
N PRO A 29 -17.09 2.68 -19.60
CA PRO A 29 -18.43 2.90 -19.07
C PRO A 29 -19.46 2.98 -20.21
N GLY A 30 -20.55 2.21 -20.08
CA GLY A 30 -21.59 2.09 -21.10
C GLY A 30 -21.49 0.84 -21.98
N ASP A 31 -20.35 0.14 -21.98
CA ASP A 31 -20.20 -1.10 -22.73
C ASP A 31 -21.05 -2.22 -22.13
N THR A 32 -21.75 -2.95 -22.99
CA THR A 32 -22.51 -4.14 -22.62
C THR A 32 -21.58 -5.33 -22.47
N ILE A 33 -21.50 -5.91 -21.26
CA ILE A 33 -20.61 -7.05 -20.99
C ILE A 33 -21.28 -8.37 -21.42
N THR A 34 -22.52 -8.57 -20.97
CA THR A 34 -23.32 -9.78 -21.24
C THR A 34 -24.81 -9.44 -21.12
N THR A 35 -25.67 -10.13 -21.87
CA THR A 35 -27.14 -10.02 -21.84
C THR A 35 -27.83 -11.15 -21.07
N ASP A 36 -27.05 -12.10 -20.54
CA ASP A 36 -27.58 -13.31 -19.91
C ASP A 36 -27.99 -13.02 -18.45
N THR A 37 -29.21 -13.40 -18.10
CA THR A 37 -29.82 -13.17 -16.78
C THR A 37 -29.27 -14.09 -15.68
N GLY A 38 -28.42 -15.06 -16.02
CA GLY A 38 -27.83 -16.03 -15.10
C GLY A 38 -26.59 -15.57 -14.34
N PHE A 39 -26.06 -14.36 -14.64
CA PHE A 39 -24.86 -13.83 -14.01
C PHE A 39 -25.17 -12.89 -12.84
N MET A 40 -24.41 -13.04 -11.76
CA MET A 40 -24.41 -12.12 -10.64
C MET A 40 -23.54 -10.91 -10.97
N ARG A 41 -24.04 -9.73 -10.60
CA ARG A 41 -23.30 -8.47 -10.71
C ARG A 41 -22.29 -8.34 -9.57
N GLY A 42 -21.05 -8.07 -9.94
CA GLY A 42 -19.98 -7.66 -9.02
C GLY A 42 -19.74 -6.15 -9.08
N HIS A 43 -18.67 -5.71 -8.43
CA HIS A 43 -18.24 -4.31 -8.45
C HIS A 43 -17.96 -3.82 -9.89
N GLY A 44 -18.30 -2.56 -10.16
CA GLY A 44 -18.04 -1.92 -11.46
C GLY A 44 -19.03 -2.31 -12.58
N THR A 45 -20.14 -2.96 -12.24
CA THR A 45 -21.22 -3.29 -13.17
C THR A 45 -22.58 -2.84 -12.63
N TYR A 46 -23.51 -2.54 -13.52
CA TYR A 46 -24.90 -2.26 -13.19
C TYR A 46 -25.83 -2.88 -14.25
N MET A 47 -27.09 -3.10 -13.90
CA MET A 47 -28.08 -3.59 -14.85
C MET A 47 -28.87 -2.41 -15.41
N GLY A 48 -28.98 -2.34 -16.73
CA GLY A 48 -29.84 -1.40 -17.45
C GLY A 48 -30.54 -2.15 -18.58
N GLU A 49 -31.87 -2.00 -18.69
CA GLU A 49 -32.68 -2.63 -19.75
C GLU A 49 -32.42 -4.14 -19.92
N GLU A 50 -32.32 -4.87 -18.80
CA GLU A 50 -32.00 -6.32 -18.75
C GLU A 50 -30.61 -6.70 -19.28
N LYS A 51 -29.73 -5.73 -19.54
CA LYS A 51 -28.34 -5.92 -19.96
C LYS A 51 -27.39 -5.58 -18.82
N LEU A 52 -26.29 -6.33 -18.72
CA LEU A 52 -25.21 -6.01 -17.79
C LEU A 52 -24.26 -5.00 -18.45
N ILE A 53 -24.18 -3.81 -17.88
CA ILE A 53 -23.39 -2.69 -18.39
C ILE A 53 -22.22 -2.39 -17.45
N ALA A 54 -21.06 -2.06 -18.01
CA ALA A 54 -19.91 -1.60 -17.26
C ALA A 54 -20.11 -0.15 -16.77
N SER A 55 -19.83 0.12 -15.49
CA SER A 55 -19.82 1.50 -14.95
C SER A 55 -18.43 2.13 -14.92
N VAL A 56 -17.37 1.33 -15.04
CA VAL A 56 -15.99 1.79 -14.88
C VAL A 56 -15.11 1.28 -16.02
N ALA A 57 -14.09 2.06 -16.40
CA ALA A 57 -13.08 1.65 -17.37
C ALA A 57 -12.09 0.66 -16.73
N GLY A 58 -11.95 -0.52 -17.32
CA GLY A 58 -11.14 -1.58 -16.73
C GLY A 58 -11.16 -2.89 -17.51
N SER A 59 -10.56 -3.92 -16.92
CA SER A 59 -10.65 -5.28 -17.45
C SER A 59 -11.79 -6.04 -16.78
N VAL A 60 -12.57 -6.76 -17.57
CA VAL A 60 -13.62 -7.64 -17.05
C VAL A 60 -12.98 -8.89 -16.46
N GLU A 61 -13.30 -9.17 -15.19
CA GLU A 61 -12.95 -10.41 -14.51
C GLU A 61 -14.24 -11.24 -14.31
N ARG A 62 -14.24 -12.46 -14.84
CA ARG A 62 -15.36 -13.40 -14.71
C ARG A 62 -14.95 -14.50 -13.75
N VAL A 63 -15.56 -14.54 -12.58
CA VAL A 63 -15.31 -15.55 -11.55
C VAL A 63 -16.59 -16.37 -11.38
N ASN A 64 -16.62 -17.56 -11.99
CA ASN A 64 -17.82 -18.41 -12.06
C ASN A 64 -19.02 -17.65 -12.65
N LYS A 65 -20.06 -17.42 -11.83
CA LYS A 65 -21.25 -16.65 -12.20
C LYS A 65 -21.15 -15.16 -11.86
N LEU A 66 -20.09 -14.71 -11.18
CA LEU A 66 -19.91 -13.32 -10.79
C LEU A 66 -19.08 -12.58 -11.84
N ILE A 67 -19.62 -11.49 -12.38
CA ILE A 67 -18.91 -10.61 -13.31
C ILE A 67 -18.55 -9.33 -12.57
N CYS A 68 -17.26 -9.03 -12.45
CA CYS A 68 -16.77 -7.76 -11.92
C CYS A 68 -15.89 -7.05 -12.95
N VAL A 69 -15.82 -5.73 -12.86
CA VAL A 69 -14.92 -4.91 -13.66
C VAL A 69 -13.82 -4.40 -12.74
N LYS A 70 -12.59 -4.82 -13.02
CA LYS A 70 -11.41 -4.35 -12.31
C LYS A 70 -10.92 -3.06 -12.95
N ALA A 71 -11.20 -1.96 -12.27
CA ALA A 71 -10.81 -0.64 -12.73
C ALA A 71 -9.28 -0.44 -12.66
N LEU A 72 -8.75 0.38 -13.57
CA LEU A 72 -7.31 0.67 -13.66
C LEU A 72 -6.80 1.51 -12.48
N LYS A 73 -7.66 2.33 -11.90
CA LYS A 73 -7.39 3.13 -10.70
C LYS A 73 -8.57 3.03 -9.76
N THR A 74 -8.30 2.62 -8.53
CA THR A 74 -9.30 2.56 -7.46
C THR A 74 -8.72 3.17 -6.20
N ARG A 75 -9.61 3.72 -5.36
CA ARG A 75 -9.26 3.90 -3.95
C ARG A 75 -9.20 2.54 -3.26
N TYR A 76 -8.62 2.52 -2.07
CA TYR A 76 -8.55 1.30 -1.30
C TYR A 76 -9.95 0.88 -0.86
N ASN A 77 -10.32 -0.34 -1.20
CA ASN A 77 -11.53 -0.98 -0.70
C ASN A 77 -11.08 -2.04 0.32
N GLY A 78 -11.50 -1.86 1.57
CA GLY A 78 -11.09 -2.74 2.66
C GLY A 78 -11.59 -4.16 2.45
N GLU A 79 -10.75 -5.13 2.76
CA GLU A 79 -11.12 -6.54 2.92
C GLU A 79 -10.69 -7.01 4.31
N VAL A 80 -11.47 -7.94 4.87
CA VAL A 80 -11.19 -8.47 6.21
C VAL A 80 -9.85 -9.21 6.19
N GLY A 81 -8.97 -8.87 7.13
CA GLY A 81 -7.62 -9.42 7.23
C GLY A 81 -6.55 -8.69 6.41
N ASP A 82 -6.90 -7.63 5.68
CA ASP A 82 -5.91 -6.79 5.02
C ASP A 82 -5.05 -6.06 6.07
N ILE A 83 -3.75 -5.96 5.78
CA ILE A 83 -2.81 -5.15 6.57
C ILE A 83 -2.73 -3.77 5.93
N VAL A 84 -2.92 -2.73 6.74
CA VAL A 84 -2.92 -1.33 6.31
C VAL A 84 -2.01 -0.50 7.19
N VAL A 85 -1.39 0.50 6.57
CA VAL A 85 -0.71 1.59 7.28
C VAL A 85 -1.62 2.79 7.22
N GLY A 86 -1.80 3.51 8.31
CA GLY A 86 -2.71 4.65 8.36
C GLY A 86 -2.17 5.80 9.17
N ARG A 87 -2.65 7.01 8.90
CA ARG A 87 -2.33 8.22 9.66
C ARG A 87 -3.51 8.64 10.49
N ILE A 88 -3.31 8.89 11.79
CA ILE A 88 -4.40 9.38 12.64
C ILE A 88 -4.72 10.82 12.26
N THR A 89 -6.00 11.08 11.97
CA THR A 89 -6.49 12.41 11.63
C THR A 89 -7.05 13.12 12.84
N GLU A 90 -7.92 12.44 13.58
CA GLU A 90 -8.63 13.01 14.73
C GLU A 90 -8.78 11.97 15.84
N VAL A 91 -8.68 12.43 17.09
CA VAL A 91 -9.03 11.63 18.28
C VAL A 91 -10.44 12.00 18.74
N GLN A 92 -11.37 11.05 18.68
CA GLN A 92 -12.72 11.21 19.21
C GLN A 92 -12.90 10.42 20.52
N GLN A 93 -14.04 10.62 21.18
CA GLN A 93 -14.36 9.86 22.38
C GLN A 93 -14.46 8.36 22.02
N LYS A 94 -13.62 7.53 22.66
CA LYS A 94 -13.54 6.06 22.49
C LYS A 94 -13.07 5.55 21.12
N ARG A 95 -12.73 6.42 20.16
CA ARG A 95 -12.25 6.00 18.84
C ARG A 95 -11.28 7.00 18.22
N TRP A 96 -10.36 6.50 17.41
CA TRP A 96 -9.51 7.29 16.53
C TRP A 96 -10.02 7.18 15.10
N LYS A 97 -9.97 8.29 14.38
CA LYS A 97 -10.12 8.30 12.93
C LYS A 97 -8.75 8.18 12.28
N VAL A 98 -8.67 7.33 11.26
CA VAL A 98 -7.43 6.99 10.59
C VAL A 98 -7.63 7.14 9.08
N GLU A 99 -6.75 7.92 8.45
CA GLU A 99 -6.65 8.03 7.01
C GLU A 99 -5.94 6.80 6.43
N THR A 100 -6.62 6.06 5.55
CA THR A 100 -6.09 4.85 4.90
C THR A 100 -6.31 4.85 3.39
N ASN A 101 -6.41 6.01 2.73
CA ASN A 101 -6.65 6.13 1.28
C ASN A 101 -7.92 5.39 0.78
N SER A 102 -8.89 5.23 1.67
CA SER A 102 -10.21 4.65 1.43
C SER A 102 -11.21 5.72 0.98
N ARG A 103 -12.46 5.31 0.73
CA ARG A 103 -13.57 6.24 0.43
C ARG A 103 -13.96 7.07 1.65
N LEU A 104 -13.94 6.45 2.82
CA LEU A 104 -14.27 7.02 4.13
C LEU A 104 -13.08 6.87 5.07
N ASP A 105 -13.05 7.66 6.14
CA ASP A 105 -12.07 7.48 7.20
C ASP A 105 -12.27 6.14 7.90
N SER A 106 -11.16 5.47 8.18
CA SER A 106 -11.15 4.23 8.94
C SER A 106 -11.30 4.53 10.43
N VAL A 107 -11.93 3.60 11.16
CA VAL A 107 -12.18 3.75 12.58
C VAL A 107 -11.34 2.74 13.35
N LEU A 108 -10.50 3.23 14.25
CA LEU A 108 -9.83 2.41 15.24
C LEU A 108 -10.52 2.61 16.58
N LEU A 109 -11.21 1.60 17.06
CA LEU A 109 -11.85 1.66 18.37
C LEU A 109 -10.79 1.54 19.46
N LEU A 110 -11.01 2.22 20.58
CA LEU A 110 -10.21 2.01 21.79
C LEU A 110 -10.18 0.51 22.09
N SER A 111 -11.35 -0.16 22.04
CA SER A 111 -11.56 -1.61 22.24
C SER A 111 -10.64 -2.55 21.45
N SER A 112 -10.08 -2.04 20.35
CA SER A 112 -9.32 -2.80 19.37
C SER A 112 -7.82 -2.50 19.41
N MET A 113 -7.39 -1.62 20.32
CA MET A 113 -5.98 -1.35 20.64
C MET A 113 -5.50 -2.22 21.80
N ASN A 114 -4.26 -2.70 21.69
CA ASN A 114 -3.52 -3.32 22.79
C ASN A 114 -3.00 -2.26 23.75
N LEU A 115 -3.32 -2.37 25.04
CA LEU A 115 -2.73 -1.50 26.05
C LEU A 115 -1.30 -1.99 26.37
N PRO A 116 -0.37 -1.07 26.71
CA PRO A 116 0.96 -1.46 27.13
C PRO A 116 0.89 -2.37 28.37
N GLY A 117 1.68 -3.45 28.37
CA GLY A 117 1.71 -4.45 29.45
C GLY A 117 0.95 -5.75 29.16
N GLY A 118 0.29 -5.89 28.00
CA GLY A 118 -0.34 -7.16 27.59
C GLY A 118 -1.54 -7.59 28.43
N GLU A 119 -1.95 -6.78 29.41
CA GLU A 119 -3.03 -7.09 30.33
C GLU A 119 -4.38 -6.78 29.65
N LEU A 120 -5.19 -7.83 29.41
CA LEU A 120 -6.59 -7.69 29.01
C LEU A 120 -7.43 -7.18 30.19
N ARG A 121 -7.15 -5.96 30.64
CA ARG A 121 -7.90 -5.29 31.69
C ARG A 121 -9.22 -4.72 31.14
N ARG A 122 -10.26 -4.68 31.97
CA ARG A 122 -11.48 -3.93 31.65
C ARG A 122 -11.14 -2.45 31.51
N ARG A 123 -11.44 -1.90 30.33
CA ARG A 123 -11.12 -0.53 29.95
C ARG A 123 -11.79 0.44 30.92
N SER A 124 -10.97 1.28 31.53
CA SER A 124 -11.39 2.23 32.56
C SER A 124 -11.55 3.64 31.96
N ALA A 125 -12.28 4.53 32.64
CA ALA A 125 -12.42 5.92 32.19
C ALA A 125 -11.06 6.67 32.12
N GLU A 126 -10.07 6.19 32.88
CA GLU A 126 -8.67 6.63 32.82
C GLU A 126 -8.04 6.38 31.44
N ASP A 127 -8.37 5.27 30.78
CA ASP A 127 -7.88 4.94 29.44
C ASP A 127 -8.47 5.88 28.38
N GLU A 128 -9.71 6.35 28.59
CA GLU A 128 -10.35 7.34 27.70
C GLU A 128 -9.64 8.70 27.77
N LEU A 129 -9.14 9.09 28.95
CA LEU A 129 -8.34 10.30 29.15
C LEU A 129 -6.91 10.11 28.62
N ALA A 130 -6.34 8.91 28.77
CA ALA A 130 -5.01 8.57 28.27
C ALA A 130 -4.94 8.31 26.76
N MET A 131 -6.07 8.34 26.02
CA MET A 131 -6.11 8.10 24.57
C MET A 131 -5.13 8.97 23.78
N ARG A 132 -5.02 10.26 24.15
CA ARG A 132 -4.07 11.19 23.51
C ARG A 132 -2.61 10.92 23.89
N GLY A 133 -2.37 10.24 25.01
CA GLY A 133 -1.02 9.83 25.42
C GLY A 133 -0.48 8.68 24.55
N PHE A 134 -1.34 7.76 24.11
CA PHE A 134 -0.96 6.62 23.28
C PHE A 134 -0.77 7.00 21.80
N LEU A 135 -1.78 7.67 21.24
CA LEU A 135 -1.84 8.03 19.83
C LEU A 135 -2.27 9.50 19.69
N GLN A 136 -1.40 10.28 19.07
CA GLN A 136 -1.62 11.68 18.78
C GLN A 136 -2.06 11.88 17.33
N GLU A 137 -2.63 13.05 17.06
CA GLU A 137 -3.00 13.43 15.70
C GLU A 137 -1.74 13.53 14.84
N GLY A 138 -1.77 12.87 13.68
CA GLY A 138 -0.65 12.80 12.74
C GLY A 138 0.28 11.61 12.94
N ASP A 139 0.14 10.84 14.03
CA ASP A 139 0.88 9.59 14.22
C ASP A 139 0.53 8.57 13.14
N LEU A 140 1.49 7.69 12.82
CA LEU A 140 1.31 6.59 11.89
C LEU A 140 1.14 5.28 12.65
N ILE A 141 0.24 4.44 12.15
CA ILE A 141 -0.05 3.14 12.73
C ILE A 141 -0.02 2.06 11.65
N SER A 142 0.41 0.87 12.04
CA SER A 142 0.14 -0.37 11.33
C SER A 142 -1.04 -1.07 12.00
N ALA A 143 -2.03 -1.48 11.20
CA ALA A 143 -3.22 -2.14 11.71
C ALA A 143 -3.74 -3.16 10.70
N GLU A 144 -4.57 -4.08 11.19
CA GLU A 144 -5.27 -5.06 10.38
C GLU A 144 -6.77 -4.72 10.33
N VAL A 145 -7.41 -5.03 9.21
CA VAL A 145 -8.84 -4.78 9.00
C VAL A 145 -9.67 -5.85 9.71
N GLN A 146 -10.44 -5.43 10.71
CA GLN A 146 -11.33 -6.31 11.48
C GLN A 146 -12.58 -6.68 10.69
N ALA A 147 -13.21 -5.65 10.16
CA ALA A 147 -14.53 -5.71 9.56
C ALA A 147 -14.72 -4.47 8.69
N VAL A 148 -15.54 -4.61 7.66
CA VAL A 148 -15.99 -3.50 6.83
C VAL A 148 -17.47 -3.31 7.13
N PHE A 149 -17.84 -2.10 7.52
CA PHE A 149 -19.22 -1.71 7.80
C PHE A 149 -20.01 -1.60 6.49
N SER A 150 -21.35 -1.62 6.60
CA SER A 150 -22.25 -1.55 5.43
C SER A 150 -22.18 -0.23 4.66
N ASP A 151 -21.72 0.84 5.30
CA ASP A 151 -21.43 2.14 4.70
C ASP A 151 -20.09 2.17 3.93
N GLY A 152 -19.28 1.12 4.07
CA GLY A 152 -17.94 1.00 3.51
C GLY A 152 -16.84 1.59 4.40
N ALA A 153 -17.15 2.00 5.63
CA ALA A 153 -16.13 2.35 6.61
C ALA A 153 -15.38 1.10 7.07
N VAL A 154 -14.07 1.23 7.27
CA VAL A 154 -13.21 0.12 7.65
C VAL A 154 -12.91 0.20 9.14
N SER A 155 -13.23 -0.86 9.88
CA SER A 155 -12.88 -1.01 11.29
C SER A 155 -11.52 -1.66 11.42
N LEU A 156 -10.59 -1.00 12.11
CA LEU A 156 -9.23 -1.47 12.32
C LEU A 156 -9.06 -2.09 13.72
N HIS A 157 -8.12 -3.01 13.84
CA HIS A 157 -7.61 -3.49 15.12
C HIS A 157 -6.10 -3.67 15.09
N THR A 158 -5.50 -3.68 16.28
CA THR A 158 -4.07 -3.91 16.50
C THR A 158 -3.91 -4.96 17.59
N ARG A 159 -4.49 -6.16 17.38
CA ARG A 159 -4.51 -7.23 18.41
C ARG A 159 -3.17 -7.92 18.59
N SER A 160 -2.31 -7.95 17.58
CA SER A 160 -0.94 -8.47 17.69
C SER A 160 0.05 -7.36 18.02
N LEU A 161 1.10 -7.67 18.79
CA LEU A 161 2.21 -6.74 19.07
C LEU A 161 2.99 -6.30 17.83
N LYS A 162 2.86 -7.05 16.73
CA LYS A 162 3.39 -6.67 15.40
C LYS A 162 2.71 -5.44 14.82
N TYR A 163 1.50 -5.13 15.30
CA TYR A 163 0.73 -3.96 14.90
C TYR A 163 0.77 -2.92 16.01
N GLY A 164 0.77 -1.65 15.63
CA GLY A 164 0.81 -0.58 16.59
C GLY A 164 1.28 0.72 15.98
N LYS A 165 1.73 1.63 16.85
CA LYS A 165 2.32 2.89 16.43
C LYS A 165 3.66 2.63 15.74
N LEU A 166 3.84 3.27 14.59
CA LEU A 166 5.08 3.23 13.82
C LEU A 166 6.01 4.32 14.36
N GLY A 167 7.28 3.96 14.54
CA GLY A 167 8.32 4.88 15.00
C GLY A 167 8.85 5.77 13.89
N GLN A 168 10.17 5.98 13.88
CA GLN A 168 10.84 6.75 12.84
C GLN A 168 11.03 5.94 11.55
N GLY A 169 10.73 6.57 10.41
CA GLY A 169 10.79 5.95 9.09
C GLY A 169 10.26 6.89 8.01
N VAL A 170 10.05 6.33 6.82
CA VAL A 170 9.57 7.08 5.65
C VAL A 170 8.31 6.44 5.11
N LEU A 171 7.27 7.25 4.94
CA LEU A 171 6.03 6.86 4.29
C LEU A 171 6.08 7.18 2.79
N VAL A 172 5.66 6.23 1.96
CA VAL A 172 5.44 6.41 0.52
C VAL A 172 3.99 6.08 0.21
N GLN A 173 3.30 7.03 -0.42
CA GLN A 173 1.92 6.84 -0.87
C GLN A 173 1.92 6.40 -2.34
N VAL A 174 1.31 5.25 -2.59
CA VAL A 174 1.16 4.65 -3.92
C VAL A 174 -0.30 4.30 -4.18
N SER A 175 -0.63 4.01 -5.44
CA SER A 175 -1.97 3.51 -5.78
C SER A 175 -2.14 2.09 -5.20
N PRO A 176 -3.23 1.79 -4.47
CA PRO A 176 -3.43 0.47 -3.86
C PRO A 176 -3.45 -0.66 -4.91
N SER A 177 -3.91 -0.36 -6.13
CA SER A 177 -3.94 -1.31 -7.25
C SER A 177 -2.56 -1.82 -7.70
N LEU A 178 -1.47 -1.14 -7.31
CA LEU A 178 -0.10 -1.53 -7.66
C LEU A 178 0.52 -2.48 -6.63
N VAL A 179 -0.05 -2.58 -5.43
CA VAL A 179 0.44 -3.50 -4.39
C VAL A 179 -0.14 -4.88 -4.64
N LYS A 180 0.71 -5.90 -4.79
CA LYS A 180 0.26 -7.28 -4.94
C LYS A 180 -0.20 -7.80 -3.58
N ARG A 181 -1.44 -8.32 -3.51
CA ARG A 181 -1.94 -8.96 -2.29
C ARG A 181 -1.19 -10.27 -2.06
N GLN A 182 -0.57 -10.41 -0.90
CA GLN A 182 0.20 -11.58 -0.48
C GLN A 182 -0.16 -11.93 0.97
N LYS A 183 0.38 -13.05 1.48
CA LYS A 183 0.14 -13.44 2.88
C LYS A 183 0.99 -12.64 3.86
N THR A 184 2.19 -12.23 3.43
CA THR A 184 3.16 -11.50 4.25
C THR A 184 3.35 -10.12 3.67
N HIS A 185 3.11 -9.10 4.47
CA HIS A 185 3.29 -7.69 4.10
C HIS A 185 4.44 -7.00 4.84
N PHE A 186 5.03 -7.69 5.82
CA PHE A 186 6.23 -7.30 6.52
C PHE A 186 7.41 -8.01 5.88
N HIS A 187 8.35 -7.24 5.35
CA HIS A 187 9.56 -7.78 4.74
C HIS A 187 10.77 -7.12 5.38
N ASP A 188 11.63 -7.96 5.96
CA ASP A 188 12.95 -7.58 6.42
C ASP A 188 13.90 -7.79 5.22
N LEU A 189 14.39 -6.70 4.63
CA LEU A 189 15.26 -6.79 3.45
C LEU A 189 16.72 -6.96 3.91
N PRO A 190 17.54 -7.74 3.19
CA PRO A 190 18.96 -7.94 3.52
C PRO A 190 19.79 -6.66 3.37
N CYS A 191 19.22 -5.56 2.86
CA CYS A 191 19.89 -4.27 2.75
C CYS A 191 19.92 -3.47 4.07
N GLY A 192 19.46 -4.02 5.20
CA GLY A 192 19.45 -3.34 6.51
C GLY A 192 18.22 -2.47 6.76
N ALA A 193 17.19 -2.60 5.93
CA ALA A 193 15.93 -1.89 6.09
C ALA A 193 14.75 -2.85 5.98
N SER A 194 13.69 -2.57 6.73
CA SER A 194 12.43 -3.30 6.68
C SER A 194 11.36 -2.45 6.00
N VAL A 195 10.46 -3.11 5.29
CA VAL A 195 9.36 -2.48 4.56
C VAL A 195 8.02 -3.12 4.93
N ILE A 196 7.00 -2.28 5.11
CA ILE A 196 5.61 -2.68 5.29
C ILE A 196 4.84 -2.27 4.05
N LEU A 197 4.32 -3.24 3.32
CA LEU A 197 3.50 -3.02 2.13
C LEU A 197 2.02 -3.04 2.51
N GLY A 198 1.44 -1.89 2.83
CA GLY A 198 0.01 -1.79 3.12
C GLY A 198 -0.85 -2.02 1.88
N ASN A 199 -1.94 -2.78 2.01
CA ASN A 199 -2.88 -3.06 0.91
C ASN A 199 -3.60 -1.81 0.41
N ASN A 200 -3.58 -0.76 1.22
CA ASN A 200 -4.09 0.56 0.88
C ASN A 200 -3.15 1.44 0.06
N GLY A 201 -1.97 0.93 -0.28
CA GLY A 201 -0.95 1.67 -1.01
C GLY A 201 -0.13 2.61 -0.11
N PHE A 202 -0.23 2.50 1.22
CA PHE A 202 0.70 3.17 2.12
C PHE A 202 1.84 2.20 2.42
N ILE A 203 3.04 2.59 2.01
CA ILE A 203 4.25 1.80 2.19
C ILE A 203 5.11 2.49 3.23
N TRP A 204 5.47 1.76 4.27
CA TRP A 204 6.30 2.26 5.35
C TRP A 204 7.68 1.62 5.29
N ILE A 205 8.74 2.43 5.27
CA ILE A 205 10.13 1.97 5.24
C ILE A 205 10.79 2.42 6.53
N TYR A 206 11.41 1.50 7.26
CA TYR A 206 12.06 1.76 8.53
C TYR A 206 13.35 0.94 8.64
N PRO A 207 14.36 1.41 9.40
CA PRO A 207 15.57 0.63 9.62
C PRO A 207 15.23 -0.66 10.37
N THR A 208 15.88 -1.77 10.02
CA THR A 208 15.64 -3.04 10.71
C THR A 208 16.20 -2.93 12.13
N PRO A 209 15.39 -3.10 13.20
CA PRO A 209 15.90 -3.04 14.55
C PRO A 209 16.78 -4.27 14.83
N GLU A 210 17.96 -4.05 15.45
CA GLU A 210 18.88 -5.13 15.84
C GLU A 210 18.25 -6.06 16.89
N HIS A 211 17.36 -5.52 17.72
CA HIS A 211 16.52 -6.27 18.63
C HIS A 211 15.07 -6.22 18.15
N LYS A 212 14.52 -7.37 17.76
CA LYS A 212 13.07 -7.56 17.69
C LYS A 212 12.56 -7.58 19.13
N GLU A 213 12.40 -6.42 19.75
CA GLU A 213 11.82 -6.32 21.09
C GLU A 213 10.39 -6.87 21.02
N GLU A 214 10.21 -8.10 21.50
CA GLU A 214 8.92 -8.78 21.58
C GLU A 214 7.99 -8.14 22.63
N ASP A 215 8.48 -7.17 23.43
CA ASP A 215 7.86 -6.80 24.71
C ASP A 215 7.29 -5.37 24.84
N ALA A 216 7.33 -4.51 23.81
CA ALA A 216 6.94 -3.10 24.01
C ALA A 216 6.06 -2.46 22.94
N GLY A 217 5.13 -3.20 22.33
CA GLY A 217 3.86 -2.67 21.78
C GLY A 217 3.88 -1.36 20.94
N GLY A 218 5.01 -0.96 20.34
CA GLY A 218 5.16 0.24 19.51
C GLY A 218 4.88 1.60 20.18
N PHE A 219 4.55 1.67 21.48
CA PHE A 219 4.18 2.95 22.12
C PHE A 219 5.37 3.85 22.48
N ILE A 220 6.56 3.25 22.63
CA ILE A 220 7.79 3.99 22.90
C ILE A 220 8.43 4.32 21.54
N ALA A 221 8.42 5.61 21.19
CA ALA A 221 9.11 6.06 19.99
C ALA A 221 10.62 6.07 20.26
N ASN A 222 11.35 5.14 19.66
CA ASN A 222 12.82 5.23 19.61
C ASN A 222 13.20 6.41 18.71
N LEU A 223 13.51 7.54 19.35
CA LEU A 223 13.92 8.80 18.71
C LEU A 223 15.45 8.90 18.49
N GLU A 224 16.13 7.77 18.58
CA GLU A 224 17.59 7.72 18.41
C GLU A 224 17.98 8.06 16.96
N PRO A 225 19.12 8.75 16.76
CA PRO A 225 19.54 9.12 15.43
C PRO A 225 19.91 7.88 14.61
N VAL A 226 19.12 7.60 13.55
CA VAL A 226 19.44 6.56 12.56
C VAL A 226 20.77 6.86 11.86
N SER A 227 21.61 5.84 11.68
CA SER A 227 22.90 5.93 11.01
C SER A 227 22.78 6.48 9.58
N LEU A 228 23.86 7.10 9.07
CA LEU A 228 23.86 7.64 7.70
C LEU A 228 23.68 6.52 6.66
N ALA A 229 24.32 5.36 6.88
CA ALA A 229 24.23 4.21 6.00
C ALA A 229 22.78 3.71 5.85
N ASP A 230 22.05 3.55 6.96
CA ASP A 230 20.65 3.09 6.91
C ASP A 230 19.74 4.13 6.26
N ARG A 231 19.99 5.44 6.51
CA ARG A 231 19.25 6.53 5.86
C ARG A 231 19.45 6.53 4.34
N GLU A 232 20.66 6.28 3.88
CA GLU A 232 20.95 6.16 2.45
C GLU A 232 20.17 5.00 1.82
N VAL A 233 20.15 3.83 2.46
CA VAL A 233 19.36 2.67 2.02
C VAL A 233 17.87 3.01 1.95
N ILE A 234 17.31 3.59 3.01
CA ILE A 234 15.88 3.97 3.06
C ILE A 234 15.54 4.97 1.95
N SER A 235 16.40 5.96 1.72
CA SER A 235 16.20 6.97 0.68
C SER A 235 16.28 6.37 -0.74
N ARG A 236 17.18 5.40 -0.95
CA ARG A 236 17.28 4.65 -2.20
C ARG A 236 16.03 3.80 -2.43
N LEU A 237 15.60 3.02 -1.44
CA LEU A 237 14.38 2.21 -1.52
C LEU A 237 13.14 3.07 -1.83
N ARG A 238 13.01 4.23 -1.18
CA ARG A 238 11.94 5.19 -1.48
C ARG A 238 11.95 5.59 -2.96
N ASN A 239 13.11 5.91 -3.51
CA ASN A 239 13.26 6.31 -4.91
C ASN A 239 12.96 5.14 -5.87
N CYS A 240 13.37 3.92 -5.53
CA CYS A 240 13.05 2.69 -6.27
C CYS A 240 11.54 2.38 -6.27
N ILE A 241 10.84 2.62 -5.17
CA ILE A 241 9.38 2.43 -5.12
C ILE A 241 8.70 3.48 -6.02
N VAL A 242 9.16 4.73 -5.98
CA VAL A 242 8.63 5.79 -6.84
C VAL A 242 8.89 5.49 -8.33
N SER A 243 10.04 4.93 -8.69
CA SER A 243 10.33 4.54 -10.07
C SER A 243 9.39 3.45 -10.57
N LEU A 244 9.22 2.38 -9.79
CA LEU A 244 8.31 1.27 -10.10
C LEU A 244 6.86 1.74 -10.27
N VAL A 245 6.40 2.64 -9.39
CA VAL A 245 5.04 3.20 -9.43
C VAL A 245 4.83 4.07 -10.66
N THR A 246 5.83 4.89 -11.01
CA THR A 246 5.77 5.77 -12.18
C THR A 246 5.61 4.96 -13.48
N GLN A 247 6.29 3.82 -13.55
CA GLN A 247 6.21 2.87 -14.67
C GLN A 247 5.06 1.85 -14.55
N ARG A 248 4.16 2.02 -13.56
CA ARG A 248 2.99 1.18 -13.30
C ARG A 248 3.31 -0.31 -13.16
N MET A 249 4.44 -0.63 -12.52
CA MET A 249 4.82 -1.99 -12.20
C MET A 249 4.23 -2.41 -10.85
N MET A 250 3.95 -3.71 -10.69
CA MET A 250 3.46 -4.24 -9.42
C MET A 250 4.58 -4.25 -8.37
N LEU A 251 4.22 -3.90 -7.14
CA LEU A 251 5.09 -3.86 -5.98
C LEU A 251 4.89 -5.11 -5.12
N TYR A 252 6.00 -5.79 -4.85
CA TYR A 252 6.15 -6.90 -3.92
C TYR A 252 7.64 -7.03 -3.58
N ASP A 253 7.97 -7.90 -2.63
CA ASP A 253 9.33 -8.11 -2.12
C ASP A 253 10.42 -8.25 -3.19
N THR A 254 10.29 -9.19 -4.13
CA THR A 254 11.36 -9.41 -5.13
C THR A 254 11.48 -8.25 -6.14
N SER A 255 10.36 -7.61 -6.48
CA SER A 255 10.34 -6.42 -7.35
C SER A 255 11.13 -5.26 -6.75
N ILE A 256 10.97 -5.03 -5.44
CA ILE A 256 11.69 -3.98 -4.72
C ILE A 256 13.18 -4.35 -4.58
N LEU A 257 13.48 -5.62 -4.27
CA LEU A 257 14.86 -6.11 -4.14
C LEU A 257 15.65 -5.98 -5.44
N TYR A 258 15.09 -6.43 -6.57
CA TYR A 258 15.78 -6.33 -7.85
C TYR A 258 15.91 -4.89 -8.34
N CYS A 259 14.92 -4.03 -8.05
CA CYS A 259 15.04 -2.60 -8.32
C CYS A 259 16.12 -1.95 -7.46
N TYR A 260 16.28 -2.40 -6.21
CA TYR A 260 17.35 -1.94 -5.33
C TYR A 260 18.73 -2.35 -5.87
N GLU A 261 18.91 -3.60 -6.27
CA GLU A 261 20.16 -4.10 -6.87
C GLU A 261 20.51 -3.37 -8.17
N ALA A 262 19.55 -3.20 -9.07
CA ALA A 262 19.72 -2.47 -10.32
C ALA A 262 20.03 -0.97 -10.11
N SER A 263 19.65 -0.41 -8.96
CA SER A 263 19.94 0.98 -8.63
C SER A 263 21.34 1.22 -8.03
N LEU A 264 22.07 0.17 -7.64
CA LEU A 264 23.41 0.28 -7.04
C LEU A 264 24.45 1.03 -7.90
N PRO A 265 24.48 0.91 -9.24
CA PRO A 265 25.42 1.64 -10.09
C PRO A 265 25.15 3.15 -10.12
N HIS A 266 23.92 3.58 -9.84
CA HIS A 266 23.51 4.97 -9.94
C HIS A 266 23.52 5.66 -8.57
N PRO A 267 23.90 6.95 -8.50
CA PRO A 267 23.78 7.70 -7.26
C PRO A 267 22.32 7.94 -6.91
N ILE A 268 22.00 7.96 -5.61
CA ILE A 268 20.62 7.96 -5.07
C ILE A 268 19.74 9.07 -5.68
N LYS A 269 20.33 10.25 -5.92
CA LYS A 269 19.66 11.43 -6.47
C LYS A 269 19.24 11.27 -7.93
N ASP A 270 19.99 10.50 -8.72
CA ASP A 270 19.81 10.44 -10.17
C ASP A 270 18.78 9.37 -10.57
N ILE A 271 18.40 8.48 -9.65
CA ILE A 271 17.35 7.45 -9.84
C ILE A 271 16.00 8.08 -10.22
N LEU A 272 15.74 9.34 -9.83
CA LEU A 272 14.50 10.05 -10.18
C LEU A 272 14.50 10.62 -11.60
N LYS A 273 15.64 10.60 -12.32
CA LYS A 273 15.68 11.01 -13.72
C LYS A 273 14.92 9.96 -14.55
N PRO A 274 14.05 10.37 -15.49
CA PRO A 274 13.16 9.47 -16.22
C PRO A 274 13.94 8.45 -17.06
N GLU A 275 15.10 8.83 -17.61
CA GLU A 275 15.98 7.93 -18.38
C GLU A 275 16.48 6.77 -17.52
N ILE A 276 17.08 7.08 -16.37
CA ILE A 276 17.58 6.09 -15.39
C ILE A 276 16.41 5.29 -14.80
N MET A 277 15.28 5.96 -14.55
CA MET A 277 14.06 5.32 -14.06
C MET A 277 13.53 4.25 -15.03
N GLU A 278 13.48 4.56 -16.31
CA GLU A 278 13.05 3.63 -17.36
C GLU A 278 14.04 2.46 -17.49
N GLU A 279 15.34 2.73 -17.46
CA GLU A 279 16.40 1.73 -17.53
C GLU A 279 16.33 0.73 -16.36
N ILE A 280 16.34 1.22 -15.11
CA ILE A 280 16.26 0.39 -13.90
C ILE A 280 15.01 -0.49 -13.91
N VAL A 281 13.86 0.09 -14.28
CA VAL A 281 12.60 -0.67 -14.31
C VAL A 281 12.57 -1.70 -15.43
N LEU A 282 13.19 -1.40 -16.58
CA LEU A 282 13.31 -2.35 -17.69
C LEU A 282 14.17 -3.56 -17.28
N GLU A 283 15.33 -3.31 -16.67
CA GLU A 283 16.23 -4.36 -16.18
C GLU A 283 15.54 -5.20 -15.09
N THR A 284 14.91 -4.55 -14.11
CA THR A 284 14.16 -5.22 -13.04
C THR A 284 13.07 -6.13 -13.63
N ARG A 285 12.36 -5.64 -14.65
CA ARG A 285 11.30 -6.40 -15.31
C ARG A 285 11.84 -7.59 -16.08
N GLN A 286 12.95 -7.44 -16.80
CA GLN A 286 13.57 -8.54 -17.54
C GLN A 286 13.99 -9.66 -16.59
N ARG A 287 14.69 -9.33 -15.49
CA ARG A 287 15.08 -10.31 -14.48
C ARG A 287 13.90 -11.05 -13.86
N LEU A 288 12.81 -10.34 -13.56
CA LEU A 288 11.59 -10.99 -13.05
C LEU A 288 10.96 -11.93 -14.07
N LEU A 289 10.98 -11.55 -15.36
CA LEU A 289 10.42 -12.39 -16.42
C LEU A 289 11.25 -13.67 -16.62
N GLU A 290 12.58 -13.57 -16.50
CA GLU A 290 13.51 -14.69 -16.58
C GLU A 290 13.38 -15.65 -15.39
N GLN A 291 13.03 -15.14 -14.21
CA GLN A 291 12.84 -15.96 -13.02
C GLN A 291 11.46 -16.64 -12.99
N GLU A 292 10.43 -16.00 -13.55
CA GLU A 292 9.07 -16.56 -13.65
C GLU A 292 8.87 -17.51 -14.85
N GLY A 293 9.80 -17.50 -15.83
CA GLY A 293 9.78 -18.33 -17.03
C GLY A 293 10.47 -19.67 -16.86
#